data_AF-A0A2R6NGB9-F1
#
_entry.id   AF-A0A2R6NGB9-F1
#
_cell.length_a   1.000
_cell.length_b   1.000
_cell.length_c   1.000
_cell.angle_alpha   90.00
_cell.angle_beta   90.00
_cell.angle_gamma   90.00
#
_symmetry.space_group_name_H-M   'P 1'
#
loop_
_entity.id
_entity.type
_entity.pdbx_description
1 polymer ?
#
loop_
_entity_poly.entity_id
_entity_poly.type
_entity_poly.pdbx_seq_one_letter_code
_entity_poly.pdbx_strand_id
1 'polypeptide(L)'
;MAPRRPRSTSNVSASNIPRAPTSSPQLRKQFALASDSIYQNNITVLRRRDPTIVSILDQFSHVCLYHFNGKKWEKQGYEGSMFLVEQYVERPSLVVPSA
;
A
#
# COMPACT_ATOMS: atom_id res chain seq x y z
N MET A 1 41.42 28.83 -25.62
CA MET A 1 41.14 27.38 -25.50
C MET A 1 41.32 26.98 -24.05
N ALA A 2 40.28 26.47 -23.38
CA ALA A 2 40.32 26.06 -21.97
C ALA A 2 40.58 24.54 -21.84
N PRO A 3 41.29 24.06 -20.79
CA PRO A 3 41.60 22.64 -20.66
C PRO A 3 40.39 21.84 -20.14
N ARG A 4 40.14 20.67 -20.76
CA ARG A 4 39.10 19.72 -20.35
C ARG A 4 39.50 19.02 -19.04
N ARG A 5 38.63 19.05 -18.02
CA ARG A 5 38.74 18.21 -16.82
C ARG A 5 38.49 16.73 -17.18
N PRO A 6 39.26 15.76 -16.66
CA PRO A 6 38.93 14.35 -16.76
C PRO A 6 37.79 14.01 -15.78
N ARG A 7 36.77 13.30 -16.27
CA ARG A 7 35.66 12.77 -15.48
C ARG A 7 36.13 11.47 -14.85
N SER A 8 36.35 11.45 -13.54
CA SER A 8 36.62 10.21 -12.81
C SER A 8 35.40 9.28 -12.90
N THR A 9 35.51 8.26 -13.74
CA THR A 9 34.61 7.10 -13.75
C THR A 9 35.36 5.93 -13.15
N SER A 10 35.14 5.65 -11.86
CA SER A 10 35.54 4.39 -11.25
C SER A 10 34.70 4.17 -9.99
N ASN A 11 33.76 3.24 -10.07
CA ASN A 11 33.66 2.09 -9.17
C ASN A 11 32.54 1.17 -9.64
N VAL A 12 32.83 0.41 -10.69
CA VAL A 12 32.21 -0.89 -10.91
C VAL A 12 32.93 -1.85 -9.98
N SER A 13 32.30 -2.22 -8.86
CA SER A 13 32.49 -3.48 -8.09
C SER A 13 31.75 -3.37 -6.75
N ALA A 14 30.46 -3.67 -6.75
CA ALA A 14 29.79 -4.17 -5.55
C ALA A 14 28.71 -5.14 -6.00
N SER A 15 29.00 -6.41 -5.77
CA SER A 15 28.16 -7.58 -5.98
C SER A 15 26.72 -7.36 -5.51
N ASN A 16 25.79 -7.30 -6.46
CA ASN A 16 24.35 -7.38 -6.24
C ASN A 16 23.95 -8.84 -5.88
N ILE A 17 24.45 -9.32 -4.75
CA ILE A 17 23.86 -10.50 -4.10
C ILE A 17 22.73 -9.96 -3.22
N PRO A 18 21.46 -10.37 -3.41
CA PRO A 18 20.45 -10.15 -2.40
C PRO A 18 20.90 -10.97 -1.18
N ARG A 19 21.54 -10.30 -0.22
CA ARG A 19 21.92 -10.94 1.04
C ARG A 19 20.60 -11.31 1.70
N ALA A 20 20.28 -12.61 1.72
CA ALA A 20 19.11 -13.14 2.44
C ALA A 20 19.09 -12.50 3.83
N PRO A 21 17.95 -11.98 4.31
CA PRO A 21 17.89 -11.37 5.64
C PRO A 21 18.34 -12.44 6.62
N THR A 22 19.52 -12.24 7.21
CA THR A 22 20.01 -13.07 8.29
C THR A 22 18.93 -13.02 9.37
N SER A 23 18.34 -14.19 9.63
CA SER A 23 17.19 -14.38 10.50
C SER A 23 17.56 -14.20 11.97
N SER A 24 18.10 -13.05 12.35
CA SER A 24 18.28 -12.72 13.75
C SER A 24 16.89 -12.51 14.37
N PRO A 25 16.62 -13.08 15.55
CA PRO A 25 15.36 -12.87 16.25
C PRO A 25 15.04 -11.39 16.49
N GLN A 26 16.07 -10.53 16.63
CA GLN A 26 15.89 -9.08 16.75
C GLN A 26 15.30 -8.45 15.48
N LEU A 27 15.81 -8.80 14.29
CA LEU A 27 15.34 -8.21 13.03
C LEU A 27 13.87 -8.57 12.77
N ARG A 28 13.47 -9.82 13.06
CA ARG A 28 12.07 -10.27 12.96
C ARG A 28 11.13 -9.49 13.87
N LYS A 29 11.53 -9.23 15.12
CA LYS A 29 10.76 -8.39 16.05
C LYS A 29 10.63 -6.97 15.53
N GLN A 30 11.71 -6.39 14.99
CA GLN A 30 11.68 -5.04 14.41
C GLN A 30 10.72 -4.95 13.22
N PHE A 31 10.73 -5.95 12.33
CA PHE A 31 9.76 -6.00 11.21
C PHE A 31 8.32 -6.18 11.69
N ALA A 32 8.07 -7.00 12.70
CA ALA A 32 6.74 -7.18 13.27
C ALA A 32 6.22 -5.89 13.93
N LEU A 33 7.06 -5.20 14.70
CA LEU A 33 6.70 -3.90 15.29
C LEU A 33 6.45 -2.84 14.22
N ALA A 34 7.27 -2.85 13.15
CA ALA A 34 7.06 -1.98 12.01
C ALA A 34 5.72 -2.28 11.30
N SER A 35 5.39 -3.56 11.08
CA SER A 35 4.11 -3.94 10.46
C SER A 35 2.91 -3.52 11.30
N ASP A 36 2.98 -3.66 12.62
CA ASP A 36 1.91 -3.22 13.52
C ASP A 36 1.74 -1.70 13.47
N SER A 37 2.84 -0.93 13.53
CA SER A 37 2.77 0.53 13.45
C SER A 37 2.24 1.01 12.09
N ILE A 38 2.62 0.36 10.99
CA ILE A 38 2.13 0.67 9.64
C ILE A 38 0.63 0.34 9.55
N TYR A 39 0.19 -0.81 10.07
CA TYR A 39 -1.21 -1.18 10.10
C TYR A 39 -2.05 -0.15 10.87
N GLN A 40 -1.59 0.26 12.07
CA GLN A 40 -2.29 1.27 12.88
C GLN A 40 -2.37 2.63 12.19
N ASN A 41 -1.31 3.03 11.49
CA ASN A 41 -1.33 4.25 10.69
C ASN A 41 -2.33 4.15 9.53
N ASN A 42 -2.32 3.03 8.79
CA ASN A 42 -3.21 2.81 7.65
C ASN A 42 -4.68 2.82 8.08
N ILE A 43 -5.05 2.04 9.11
CA ILE A 43 -6.43 1.97 9.59
C ILE A 43 -6.91 3.33 10.13
N THR A 44 -6.02 4.10 10.77
CA THR A 44 -6.35 5.46 11.23
C THR A 44 -6.66 6.39 10.06
N VAL A 45 -5.87 6.35 8.99
CA VAL A 45 -6.11 7.17 7.79
C VAL A 45 -7.40 6.75 7.07
N LEU A 46 -7.65 5.45 6.94
CA LEU A 46 -8.88 4.94 6.33
C LEU A 46 -10.12 5.38 7.13
N ARG A 47 -10.09 5.24 8.46
CA ARG A 47 -11.19 5.64 9.34
C ARG A 47 -11.47 7.14 9.40
N ARG A 48 -10.47 8.00 9.12
CA ARG A 48 -10.70 9.44 8.97
C ARG A 48 -11.58 9.77 7.76
N ARG A 49 -11.52 8.95 6.71
CA ARG A 49 -12.33 9.13 5.50
C ARG A 49 -13.67 8.40 5.60
N ASP A 50 -13.66 7.20 6.18
CA ASP A 50 -14.85 6.40 6.39
C ASP A 50 -14.81 5.73 7.78
N PRO A 51 -15.58 6.24 8.77
CA PRO A 51 -15.58 5.72 10.13
C PRO A 51 -16.24 4.34 10.26
N THR A 52 -16.93 3.84 9.23
CA THR A 52 -17.59 2.51 9.27
C THR A 52 -16.61 1.35 9.08
N ILE A 53 -15.37 1.64 8.68
CA ILE A 53 -14.31 0.65 8.45
C ILE A 53 -13.88 0.02 9.78
N VAL A 54 -14.08 -1.30 9.90
CA VAL A 54 -13.79 -2.10 11.08
C VAL A 54 -12.34 -2.58 11.06
N SER A 55 -11.91 -3.22 9.96
CA SER A 55 -10.59 -3.87 9.87
C SER A 55 -10.07 -3.89 8.43
N ILE A 56 -8.75 -4.02 8.26
CA ILE A 56 -8.12 -4.27 6.94
C ILE A 56 -7.92 -5.78 6.81
N LEU A 57 -8.51 -6.37 5.78
CA LEU A 57 -8.41 -7.78 5.43
C LEU A 57 -7.15 -8.05 4.61
N ASP A 58 -6.86 -7.17 3.63
CA ASP A 58 -5.71 -7.29 2.75
C ASP A 58 -5.23 -5.92 2.26
N GLN A 59 -3.96 -5.82 1.89
CA GLN A 59 -3.33 -4.58 1.40
C GLN A 59 -2.41 -4.83 0.22
N PHE A 60 -2.55 -4.00 -0.80
CA PHE A 60 -1.75 -4.04 -2.01
C PHE A 60 -1.00 -2.72 -2.14
N SER A 61 0.33 -2.78 -2.24
CA SER A 61 1.18 -1.58 -2.29
C SER A 61 1.00 -0.78 -3.57
N HIS A 62 0.59 -1.41 -4.67
CA HIS A 62 0.42 -0.74 -5.96
C HIS A 62 -0.62 -1.45 -6.84
N VAL A 63 -1.66 -0.72 -7.20
CA VAL A 63 -2.76 -1.15 -8.07
C VAL A 63 -3.08 -0.03 -9.05
N CYS A 64 -3.42 -0.39 -10.29
CA CYS A 64 -3.91 0.52 -11.32
C CYS A 64 -5.33 0.14 -11.72
N LEU A 65 -6.24 1.11 -11.76
CA LEU A 65 -7.61 0.85 -12.21
C LEU A 65 -7.72 0.98 -13.74
N TYR A 66 -8.32 -0.03 -14.36
CA TYR A 66 -8.69 -0.03 -15.77
C TYR A 66 -10.20 -0.20 -15.89
N HIS A 67 -10.79 0.49 -16.86
CA HIS A 67 -12.20 0.38 -17.20
C HIS A 67 -12.34 -0.17 -18.61
N PHE A 68 -13.16 -1.21 -18.77
CA PHE A 68 -13.50 -1.73 -20.08
C PHE A 68 -14.75 -1.02 -20.59
N ASN A 69 -14.60 -0.23 -21.66
CA ASN A 69 -15.71 0.54 -22.24
C ASN A 69 -16.57 -0.26 -23.25
N GLY A 70 -16.49 -1.59 -23.22
CA GLY A 70 -17.15 -2.48 -24.18
C GLY A 70 -16.36 -2.72 -25.47
N LYS A 71 -15.33 -1.92 -25.78
CA LYS A 71 -14.47 -2.10 -26.96
C LYS A 71 -13.00 -2.29 -26.59
N LYS A 72 -12.50 -1.54 -25.62
CA LYS A 72 -11.10 -1.57 -25.19
C LYS A 72 -10.97 -1.26 -23.71
N TRP A 73 -9.84 -1.67 -23.14
CA TRP A 73 -9.44 -1.30 -21.79
C TRP A 73 -8.80 0.08 -21.80
N GLU A 74 -9.25 0.96 -20.92
CA GLU A 74 -8.72 2.31 -20.73
C GLU A 74 -8.25 2.47 -19.28
N LYS A 75 -7.04 3.02 -19.08
CA LYS A 75 -6.50 3.31 -17.74
C LYS A 75 -7.25 4.49 -17.15
N GLN A 76 -7.85 4.34 -15.96
CA GLN A 76 -8.72 5.33 -15.32
C GLN A 76 -7.97 6.38 -14.48
N GLY A 77 -6.64 6.45 -14.57
CA GLY A 77 -5.82 7.42 -13.82
C GLY A 77 -5.72 7.18 -12.30
N TYR A 78 -6.57 6.32 -11.73
CA TYR A 78 -6.46 5.89 -10.33
C TYR A 78 -5.35 4.85 -10.18
N GLU A 79 -4.32 5.23 -9.44
CA GLU A 79 -3.13 4.43 -9.18
C GLU A 79 -2.65 4.66 -7.74
N GLY A 80 -2.33 3.60 -7.02
CA GLY A 80 -1.85 3.69 -5.64
C GLY A 80 -2.10 2.42 -4.84
N SER A 81 -2.12 2.56 -3.51
CA SER A 81 -2.39 1.44 -2.62
C SER A 81 -3.87 1.07 -2.61
N MET A 82 -4.18 -0.23 -2.57
CA MET A 82 -5.53 -0.74 -2.39
C MET A 82 -5.64 -1.47 -1.05
N PHE A 83 -6.74 -1.24 -0.35
CA PHE A 83 -7.06 -1.91 0.91
C PHE A 83 -8.38 -2.64 0.74
N LEU A 84 -8.39 -3.93 1.06
CA LEU A 84 -9.62 -4.68 1.22
C LEU A 84 -10.03 -4.56 2.69
N VAL A 85 -11.25 -4.10 2.96
CA VAL A 85 -11.70 -3.76 4.30
C VAL A 85 -13.02 -4.42 4.66
N GLU A 86 -13.20 -4.68 5.95
CA GLU A 86 -14.49 -4.99 6.53
C GLU A 86 -15.16 -3.69 6.99
N GLN A 87 -16.45 -3.52 6.71
CA GLN A 87 -17.21 -2.32 7.08
C GLN A 87 -18.54 -2.69 7.74
N TYR A 88 -18.96 -1.87 8.71
CA TYR A 88 -20.30 -1.99 9.29
C TYR A 88 -21.32 -1.31 8.38
N VAL A 89 -22.24 -2.09 7.82
CA VAL A 89 -23.36 -1.55 7.04
C VAL A 89 -24.60 -1.54 7.94
N GLU A 90 -24.93 -0.38 8.48
CA GLU A 90 -26.23 -0.19 9.12
C GLU A 90 -27.31 -0.24 8.03
N ARG A 91 -28.07 -1.34 7.98
CA ARG A 91 -29.26 -1.40 7.13
C ARG A 91 -30.38 -0.65 7.87
N PRO A 92 -30.93 0.44 7.32
CA PRO A 92 -32.09 1.06 7.92
C PRO A 92 -33.24 0.05 7.94
N SER A 93 -33.70 -0.32 9.13
CA SER A 93 -34.89 -1.14 9.29
C SER A 93 -36.11 -0.22 9.16
N LEU A 94 -36.99 -0.51 8.19
CA LEU A 94 -38.29 0.14 8.09
C LEU A 94 -39.16 -0.37 9.24
N VAL A 95 -39.27 0.42 10.30
CA VAL A 95 -40.26 0.17 11.36
C VAL A 95 -41.61 0.66 10.82
N VAL A 96 -42.46 -0.26 10.37
CA VAL A 96 -43.85 0.06 10.04
C VAL A 96 -44.63 0.12 11.36
N PRO A 97 -45.19 1.28 11.75
CA PRO A 97 -46.05 1.34 12.93
C PRO A 97 -47.30 0.49 12.69
N SER A 98 -47.64 -0.40 13.62
CA SER A 98 -48.96 -1.05 13.61
C SER A 98 -50.01 0.03 13.90
N ALA A 99 -50.95 0.20 12.97
CA ALA A 99 -52.15 1.01 13.16
C ALA A 99 -53.11 0.33 14.15
#